data_AF-A0A833CG02-F1
#
_entry.id   AF-A0A833CG02-F1
#
_cell.length_a   1.000
_cell.length_b   1.000
_cell.length_c   1.000
_cell.angle_alpha   90.00
_cell.angle_beta   90.00
_cell.angle_gamma   90.00
#
_symmetry.space_group_name_H-M   'P 1'
#
loop_
_entity.id
_entity.type
_entity.pdbx_description
1 polymer ?
#
loop_
_entity_poly.entity_id
_entity_poly.type
_entity_poly.pdbx_seq_one_letter_code
_entity_poly.pdbx_strand_id
1 'polypeptide(L)' 'TETCLRIHGYVRYDATGGDRVYARTPGDLDRDTWGKLARATLRFSTASETELGTLKTFTELRYNWNGGGDGE' A
#
# COMPACT_ATOMS: atom_id res chain seq x y z
N THR A 1 10.42 -32.68 -7.39
CA THR A 1 9.37 -31.82 -6.79
C THR A 1 9.35 -30.52 -7.56
N GLU A 2 8.18 -30.10 -8.05
CA GLU A 2 8.02 -28.81 -8.73
C GLU A 2 7.51 -27.78 -7.72
N THR A 3 7.98 -26.54 -7.82
CA THR A 3 7.51 -25.43 -6.97
C THR A 3 6.98 -24.32 -7.86
N CYS A 4 5.68 -24.06 -7.77
CA CYS A 4 5.05 -22.92 -8.41
C CYS A 4 5.23 -21.68 -7.52
N LEU A 5 5.75 -20.59 -8.07
CA LEU A 5 5.84 -19.28 -7.40
C LEU A 5 4.92 -18.27 -8.08
N ARG A 6 4.10 -17.59 -7.28
CA ARG A 6 3.34 -16.41 -7.68
C ARG A 6 3.81 -15.19 -6.93
N ILE A 7 4.31 -14.20 -7.66
CA ILE A 7 4.56 -12.84 -7.16
C ILE A 7 3.37 -11.99 -7.59
N HIS A 8 2.72 -11.32 -6.64
CA HIS A 8 1.50 -10.56 -6.91
C HIS A 8 1.29 -9.49 -5.83
N GLY A 9 0.38 -8.55 -6.07
CA GLY A 9 0.21 -7.42 -5.19
C GLY A 9 -0.62 -6.32 -5.80
N TYR A 10 -0.62 -5.16 -5.15
CA TYR A 10 -1.19 -3.94 -5.69
C TYR A 10 -0.47 -2.72 -5.13
N VAL A 11 -0.53 -1.65 -5.90
CA VAL A 11 -0.20 -0.31 -5.45
C VAL A 11 -1.47 0.52 -5.57
N ARG A 12 -1.77 1.29 -4.53
CA ARG A 12 -2.88 2.23 -4.49
C ARG A 12 -2.37 3.58 -4.06
N TYR A 13 -2.79 4.61 -4.78
CA TYR A 13 -2.55 5.99 -4.43
C TYR A 13 -3.89 6.73 -4.47
N ASP A 14 -4.24 7.38 -3.37
CA ASP A 14 -5.43 8.22 -3.26
C ASP A 14 -4.98 9.67 -3.03
N ALA A 15 -5.57 10.60 -3.79
CA ALA A 15 -5.44 12.03 -3.57
C ALA A 15 -6.83 12.63 -3.42
N THR A 16 -7.06 13.31 -2.30
CA THR A 16 -8.31 13.99 -2.00
C THR A 16 -8.04 15.48 -1.82
N GLY A 17 -8.87 16.32 -2.44
CA GLY A 17 -8.83 17.76 -2.22
C GLY A 17 -9.92 18.18 -1.25
N GLY A 18 -9.57 19.04 -0.29
CA GLY A 18 -10.52 19.75 0.57
C GLY A 18 -10.96 21.09 -0.03
N ASP A 19 -11.62 21.91 0.78
CA ASP A 19 -12.23 23.16 0.32
C ASP A 19 -11.19 24.25 -0.03
N ARG A 20 -9.94 24.09 0.38
CA ARG A 20 -8.87 25.10 0.24
C ARG A 20 -7.57 24.53 -0.36
N VAL A 21 -7.67 23.81 -1.48
CA VAL A 21 -6.51 23.21 -2.20
C VAL A 21 -5.43 24.20 -2.69
N TYR A 22 -5.70 25.50 -2.67
CA TYR A 22 -4.75 26.57 -3.03
C TYR A 22 -4.31 27.42 -1.83
N ALA A 23 -4.56 26.98 -0.60
CA ALA A 23 -4.14 27.65 0.62
C ALA A 23 -2.65 28.04 0.58
N ARG A 24 -2.35 29.28 0.97
CA ARG A 24 -0.98 29.82 1.02
C ARG A 24 -0.59 30.41 2.37
N THR A 25 -1.54 30.57 3.28
CA THR A 25 -1.27 31.05 4.65
C THR A 25 -1.36 29.88 5.63
N PRO A 26 -0.54 29.84 6.70
CA PRO A 26 -0.55 28.72 7.64
C PRO A 26 -1.91 28.42 8.28
N GLY A 27 -2.73 29.46 8.54
CA GLY A 27 -4.10 29.29 9.03
C GLY A 27 -5.05 28.63 8.03
N ASP A 28 -4.64 28.55 6.75
CA ASP A 28 -5.38 27.87 5.70
C ASP A 28 -4.90 26.46 5.37
N LEU A 29 -3.77 26.04 5.92
CA LEU A 29 -3.16 24.74 5.63
C LEU A 29 -3.75 23.59 6.47
N ASP A 30 -4.37 23.92 7.60
CA ASP A 30 -4.91 22.92 8.52
C ASP A 30 -6.20 22.28 7.95
N ARG A 31 -6.14 20.96 7.72
CA ARG A 31 -7.22 20.04 7.31
C ARG A 31 -7.96 20.26 5.98
N ASP A 32 -7.87 21.42 5.33
CA ASP A 32 -8.66 21.72 4.11
C ASP A 32 -7.89 21.63 2.78
N THR A 33 -6.64 21.17 2.81
CA THR A 33 -5.78 21.11 1.63
C THR A 33 -5.81 19.72 0.96
N TRP A 34 -4.66 19.19 0.56
CA TRP A 34 -4.54 17.87 -0.04
C TRP A 34 -4.32 16.81 1.04
N GLY A 35 -5.12 15.75 0.98
CA GLY A 35 -4.83 14.48 1.62
C GLY A 35 -4.26 13.50 0.61
N LYS A 36 -3.17 12.82 0.97
CA LYS A 36 -2.54 11.79 0.12
C LYS A 36 -2.36 10.51 0.92
N LEU A 37 -2.74 9.40 0.34
CA LEU A 37 -2.51 8.07 0.91
C LEU A 37 -1.83 7.20 -0.15
N ALA A 38 -0.76 6.53 0.24
CA ALA A 38 -0.11 5.54 -0.60
C ALA A 38 -0.07 4.20 0.13
N ARG A 39 -0.44 3.14 -0.58
CA ARG A 39 -0.33 1.75 -0.09
C ARG A 39 0.33 0.89 -1.14
N ALA A 40 1.31 0.10 -0.72
CA ALA A 40 1.91 -0.93 -1.56
C ALA A 40 1.85 -2.26 -0.84
N THR A 41 1.39 -3.29 -1.54
CA THR A 41 1.37 -4.67 -1.03
C THR A 41 2.09 -5.57 -2.03
N LEU A 42 3.11 -6.30 -1.58
CA LEU A 42 3.83 -7.29 -2.35
C LEU A 42 3.71 -8.66 -1.67
N ARG A 43 3.32 -9.67 -2.42
CA ARG A 43 3.05 -11.02 -1.92
C ARG A 43 3.81 -12.07 -2.72
N PHE A 44 4.43 -12.98 -1.99
CA PHE A 44 5.05 -14.19 -2.51
C PHE A 44 4.23 -15.39 -2.06
N SER A 45 3.71 -16.17 -3.01
CA SER A 45 2.98 -17.40 -2.72
C SER A 45 3.63 -18.56 -3.44
N THR A 46 3.98 -19.61 -2.70
CA THR A 46 4.55 -20.82 -3.27
C THR A 46 3.64 -22.02 -3.02
N ALA A 47 3.65 -22.98 -3.95
CA ALA A 47 3.05 -24.29 -3.79
C ALA A 47 4.01 -25.34 -4.36
N SER A 48 4.34 -26.35 -3.56
CA SER A 48 5.25 -27.43 -3.95
C SER A 48 4.61 -28.78 -3.68
N GLU A 49 4.55 -29.65 -4.68
CA GLU A 49 4.10 -31.02 -4.48
C GLU A 49 5.22 -31.84 -3.84
N THR A 50 4.93 -32.44 -2.69
CA THR A 50 5.85 -33.30 -1.94
C THR A 50 5.24 -34.69 -1.75
N GLU A 51 6.04 -35.67 -1.33
CA GLU A 51 5.58 -37.04 -1.10
C GLU A 51 4.53 -37.15 0.03
N LEU A 52 4.44 -36.13 0.89
CA LEU A 52 3.48 -36.05 2.00
C LEU A 52 2.31 -35.08 1.72
N GLY A 53 2.22 -34.56 0.49
CA GLY A 53 1.21 -33.60 0.05
C GLY A 53 1.77 -32.23 -0.35
N THR A 54 0.89 -31.28 -0.62
CA THR A 54 1.27 -29.95 -1.13
C THR A 54 1.70 -29.02 0.00
N LEU A 55 2.95 -28.56 -0.02
CA LEU A 55 3.45 -27.52 0.88
C LEU A 55 3.18 -26.14 0.28
N LYS A 56 2.57 -25.23 1.06
CA LYS A 56 2.28 -23.85 0.64
C LYS A 56 2.90 -22.84 1.59
N THR A 57 3.51 -21.78 1.04
CA THR A 57 4.04 -20.66 1.82
C THR A 57 3.47 -19.36 1.31
N PHE A 58 3.21 -18.43 2.24
CA PHE A 58 2.71 -17.08 1.94
C PHE A 58 3.52 -16.05 2.72
N THR A 59 4.12 -15.08 2.01
CA THR A 59 4.81 -13.94 2.59
C THR A 59 4.21 -12.66 2.02
N GLU A 60 3.95 -11.67 2.86
CA GLU A 60 3.41 -10.37 2.44
C GLU A 60 4.20 -9.22 3.05
N LEU A 61 4.55 -8.25 2.21
CA LEU A 61 5.14 -6.97 2.59
C LEU A 61 4.09 -5.89 2.36
N ARG A 62 3.81 -5.09 3.40
CA ARG A 62 2.86 -3.97 3.34
C ARG A 62 3.58 -2.67 3.66
N TYR A 63 3.37 -1.67 2.83
CA TYR A 63 3.78 -0.29 3.07
C TYR A 63 2.54 0.60 3.05
N ASN A 64 2.38 1.42 4.09
CA ASN A 64 1.31 2.41 4.20
C ASN A 64 1.94 3.76 4.50
N TRP A 65 1.55 4.77 3.74
CA TRP A 65 1.98 6.15 3.94
C TRP A 65 0.76 7.08 3.89
N ASN A 66 0.77 8.07 4.76
CA ASN A 66 -0.20 9.14 4.84
C ASN A 66 0.53 10.47 4.77
N GLY A 67 0.13 11.34 3.85
CA GLY A 67 0.67 12.68 3.73
C GLY A 67 -0.44 13.67 3.44
N GLY A 68 -0.95 14.29 4.49
CA GLY A 68 -1.60 15.60 4.42
C GLY A 68 -0.58 16.70 4.69
N GLY A 69 -0.91 17.97 4.43
CA GLY A 69 -0.04 19.13 4.68
C GLY A 69 0.59 19.21 6.10
N ASP A 70 0.09 18.44 7.04
CA ASP A 70 0.62 18.26 8.40
C ASP A 70 0.99 16.78 8.63
N GLY A 71 1.93 16.26 7.83
CA GLY A 71 2.38 14.88 7.97
C GLY A 71 3.01 14.62 9.33
N GLU A 72 2.44 13.69 10.10
CA GLU A 72 3.23 12.74 10.89
C GLU A 72 3.70 11.60 9.98
#